data_AF-A0A8T5BP47-F1
#
_entry.id   AF-A0A8T5BP47-F1
#
_cell.length_a   1.000
_cell.length_b   1.000
_cell.length_c   1.000
_cell.angle_alpha   90.00
_cell.angle_beta   90.00
_cell.angle_gamma   90.00
#
_symmetry.space_group_name_H-M   'P 1'
#
loop_
_entity.id
_entity.type
_entity.pdbx_description
1 polymer ?
#
loop_
_entity_poly.entity_id
_entity_poly.type
_entity_poly.pdbx_seq_one_letter_code
_entity_poly.pdbx_strand_id
1 'polypeptide(L)'
;MDFSSKYYACLALLEDETAKLYEKLIDRCEENLLKLFLLNILYETRKHKELLFQIANLKNKRLQLSDVEECGKEAGYLIKESLKNIQFLKMQIEQGGSIIDVMKKLIDFEESVSEEYLIMIHGKVLKRSESDPVVKEIVKYIADDERRHIHLLKLSCKLFKKV
;
A
#
# COMPACT_ATOMS: atom_id res chain seq x y z
N MET A 1 -23.69 -2.01 -4.24
CA MET A 1 -23.12 -3.21 -4.88
C MET A 1 -21.83 -3.45 -4.15
N ASP A 2 -21.79 -4.52 -3.35
CA ASP A 2 -20.62 -4.80 -2.51
C ASP A 2 -19.51 -5.40 -3.37
N PHE A 3 -18.27 -5.08 -3.02
CA PHE A 3 -17.11 -5.63 -3.71
C PHE A 3 -16.88 -7.09 -3.31
N SER A 4 -16.30 -7.87 -4.24
CA SER A 4 -16.05 -9.29 -4.02
C SER A 4 -15.01 -9.52 -2.93
N SER A 5 -15.02 -10.68 -2.28
CA SER A 5 -13.98 -11.08 -1.33
C SER A 5 -12.58 -11.04 -1.94
N LYS A 6 -12.46 -11.42 -3.22
CA LYS A 6 -11.21 -11.35 -4.00
C LYS A 6 -10.70 -9.92 -4.16
N TYR A 7 -11.60 -8.95 -4.36
CA TYR A 7 -11.21 -7.55 -4.43
C TYR A 7 -10.48 -7.10 -3.17
N TYR A 8 -11.04 -7.40 -2.00
CA TYR A 8 -10.40 -7.09 -0.71
C TYR A 8 -9.08 -7.84 -0.52
N ALA A 9 -9.00 -9.10 -0.95
CA ALA A 9 -7.75 -9.86 -0.90
C ALA A 9 -6.66 -9.27 -1.79
N CYS A 10 -7.03 -8.66 -2.92
CA CYS A 10 -6.09 -7.96 -3.79
C CYS A 10 -5.57 -6.66 -3.20
N LEU A 11 -6.43 -5.90 -2.51
CA LEU A 11 -5.95 -4.74 -1.74
C LEU A 11 -5.05 -5.19 -0.57
N ALA A 12 -5.38 -6.30 0.09
CA ALA A 12 -4.54 -6.87 1.13
C ALA A 12 -3.16 -7.34 0.61
N LEU A 13 -3.11 -7.93 -0.59
CA LEU A 13 -1.85 -8.30 -1.24
C LEU A 13 -1.01 -7.07 -1.57
N LEU A 14 -1.64 -6.00 -2.05
CA LEU A 14 -0.95 -4.75 -2.37
C LEU A 14 -0.27 -4.17 -1.12
N GLU A 15 -1.02 -4.06 -0.02
CA GLU A 15 -0.51 -3.62 1.27
C GLU A 15 0.59 -4.55 1.83
N ASP A 16 0.46 -5.87 1.66
CA ASP A 16 1.49 -6.84 2.08
C ASP A 16 2.81 -6.63 1.33
N GLU A 17 2.74 -6.44 0.01
CA GLU A 17 3.91 -6.21 -0.82
C GLU A 17 4.54 -4.84 -0.56
N THR A 18 3.72 -3.81 -0.29
CA THR A 18 4.15 -2.48 0.14
C THR A 18 4.85 -2.52 1.50
N ALA A 19 4.29 -3.24 2.48
CA ALA A 19 4.93 -3.40 3.80
C ALA A 19 6.32 -4.03 3.67
N LYS A 20 6.46 -5.08 2.87
CA LYS A 20 7.76 -5.72 2.59
C LYS A 20 8.75 -4.77 1.91
N LEU A 21 8.28 -3.85 1.07
CA LEU A 21 9.12 -2.81 0.48
C LEU A 21 9.62 -1.83 1.56
N TYR A 22 8.73 -1.38 2.44
CA TYR A 22 9.10 -0.50 3.55
C TYR A 22 10.10 -1.15 4.51
N GLU A 23 9.93 -2.43 4.85
CA GLU A 23 10.91 -3.20 5.65
C GLU A 23 12.32 -3.12 5.03
N LYS A 24 12.44 -3.41 3.74
CA LYS A 24 13.73 -3.35 3.03
C LYS A 24 14.33 -1.96 2.99
N LEU A 25 13.50 -0.92 2.88
CA LEU A 25 13.96 0.47 2.93
C LEU A 25 14.49 0.82 4.32
N ILE A 26 13.76 0.44 5.38
CA ILE A 26 14.12 0.69 6.78
C ILE A 26 15.43 0.00 7.16
N ASP A 27 15.62 -1.25 6.71
CA ASP A 27 16.82 -2.05 7.01
C ASP A 27 18.09 -1.41 6.48
N ARG A 28 18.00 -0.73 5.33
CA ARG A 28 19.15 -0.07 4.71
C ARG A 28 19.23 1.43 5.02
N CYS A 29 18.18 2.03 5.57
CA CYS A 29 18.11 3.46 5.85
C CYS A 29 19.02 3.86 7.02
N GLU A 30 20.00 4.72 6.74
CA GLU A 30 20.94 5.25 7.74
C GLU A 30 20.38 6.50 8.46
N GLU A 31 19.49 7.25 7.81
CA GLU A 31 18.91 8.48 8.35
C GLU A 31 17.81 8.19 9.38
N ASN A 32 18.11 8.40 10.67
CA ASN A 32 17.22 8.07 11.79
C ASN A 32 15.81 8.69 11.67
N LEU A 33 15.71 9.94 11.22
CA LEU A 33 14.42 10.62 11.06
C LEU A 33 13.59 10.02 9.92
N LEU A 34 14.23 9.67 8.80
CA LEU A 34 13.55 8.96 7.72
C LEU A 34 13.10 7.58 8.20
N LYS A 35 13.98 6.86 8.88
CA LYS A 35 13.67 5.53 9.42
C LYS A 35 12.45 5.57 10.33
N LEU A 36 12.32 6.60 11.15
CA LEU A 36 11.14 6.82 12.00
C LEU A 36 9.86 7.02 11.17
N PHE A 37 9.90 7.84 10.11
CA PHE A 37 8.75 8.01 9.22
C PHE A 37 8.34 6.71 8.52
N LEU A 38 9.32 5.98 7.96
CA LEU A 38 9.07 4.71 7.29
C LEU A 38 8.52 3.65 8.24
N LEU A 39 9.03 3.59 9.48
CA LEU A 39 8.50 2.69 10.51
C LEU A 39 7.04 3.00 10.83
N ASN A 40 6.67 4.29 10.96
CA ASN A 40 5.28 4.67 11.19
C ASN A 40 4.36 4.16 10.08
N ILE A 41 4.73 4.41 8.82
CA ILE A 41 3.96 3.97 7.65
C ILE A 41 3.88 2.44 7.62
N LEU A 42 5.01 1.73 7.80
CA LEU A 42 5.05 0.26 7.82
C LEU A 42 4.04 -0.36 8.80
N TYR A 43 3.95 0.18 10.02
CA TYR A 43 3.00 -0.34 11.01
C TYR A 43 1.54 -0.15 10.58
N GLU A 44 1.21 1.00 9.99
CA GLU A 44 -0.12 1.30 9.48
C GLU A 44 -0.46 0.42 8.25
N THR A 45 0.45 0.29 7.28
CA THR A 45 0.31 -0.61 6.11
C THR A 45 0.08 -2.08 6.51
N ARG A 46 0.86 -2.60 7.47
CA ARG A 46 0.65 -3.98 7.98
C ARG A 46 -0.72 -4.16 8.63
N LYS A 47 -1.20 -3.15 9.37
CA LYS A 47 -2.55 -3.13 9.95
C LYS A 47 -3.61 -3.14 8.85
N HIS A 48 -3.43 -2.37 7.77
CA HIS A 48 -4.36 -2.33 6.63
C HIS A 48 -4.44 -3.67 5.91
N LYS A 49 -3.30 -4.28 5.59
CA LYS A 49 -3.21 -5.64 5.06
C LYS A 49 -4.07 -6.61 5.88
N GLU A 50 -3.94 -6.58 7.20
CA GLU A 50 -4.66 -7.51 8.06
C GLU A 50 -6.16 -7.24 8.06
N LEU A 51 -6.57 -5.97 8.19
CA LEU A 51 -7.99 -5.59 8.15
C LEU A 51 -8.65 -5.98 6.82
N LEU A 52 -8.01 -5.69 5.69
CA LEU A 52 -8.51 -6.02 4.35
C LEU A 52 -8.61 -7.54 4.15
N PHE A 53 -7.62 -8.30 4.64
CA PHE A 53 -7.66 -9.76 4.57
C PHE A 53 -8.76 -10.35 5.44
N GLN A 54 -8.98 -9.82 6.65
CA GLN A 54 -10.08 -10.25 7.50
C GLN A 54 -11.45 -9.93 6.88
N ILE A 55 -11.61 -8.76 6.25
CA ILE A 55 -12.83 -8.42 5.50
C ILE A 55 -13.06 -9.43 4.35
N ALA A 56 -12.01 -9.79 3.61
CA ALA A 56 -12.08 -10.79 2.56
C ALA A 56 -12.57 -12.15 3.11
N ASN A 57 -12.05 -12.58 4.26
CA ASN A 57 -12.41 -13.83 4.92
C ASN A 57 -13.83 -13.83 5.51
N LEU A 58 -14.33 -12.69 5.99
CA LEU A 58 -15.73 -12.55 6.41
C LEU A 58 -16.69 -12.84 5.26
N LYS A 59 -16.33 -12.41 4.04
CA LYS A 59 -17.12 -12.64 2.82
C LYS A 59 -16.89 -14.03 2.21
N ASN A 60 -15.71 -14.62 2.37
CA ASN A 60 -15.40 -15.99 1.95
C ASN A 60 -14.31 -16.64 2.82
N LYS A 61 -14.71 -17.52 3.73
CA LYS A 61 -13.82 -18.12 4.77
C LYS A 61 -12.69 -19.02 4.27
N ARG A 62 -12.66 -19.36 2.98
CA ARG A 62 -11.62 -20.23 2.37
C ARG A 62 -10.77 -19.50 1.35
N LEU A 63 -10.83 -18.17 1.34
CA LEU A 63 -10.09 -17.38 0.38
C LEU A 63 -8.59 -17.41 0.73
N GLN A 64 -7.78 -17.71 -0.28
CA GLN A 64 -6.33 -17.51 -0.20
C GLN A 64 -6.00 -16.11 -0.73
N LEU A 65 -4.80 -15.61 -0.42
CA LEU A 65 -4.30 -14.41 -1.08
C LEU A 65 -4.25 -14.66 -2.58
N SER A 66 -4.85 -13.74 -3.34
CA SER A 66 -4.80 -13.76 -4.80
C SER A 66 -3.38 -13.57 -5.29
N ASP A 67 -3.09 -14.06 -6.49
CA ASP A 67 -1.85 -13.71 -7.18
C ASP A 67 -1.99 -12.39 -7.96
N VAL A 68 -0.87 -11.86 -8.46
CA VAL A 68 -0.81 -10.57 -9.18
C VAL A 68 -1.69 -10.57 -10.44
N GLU A 69 -1.79 -11.69 -11.14
CA GLU A 69 -2.56 -11.80 -12.38
C GLU A 69 -4.07 -11.88 -12.08
N GLU A 70 -4.46 -12.59 -11.02
CA GLU A 70 -5.83 -12.59 -10.51
C GLU A 70 -6.24 -11.18 -10.07
N CYS A 71 -5.36 -10.44 -9.40
CA CYS A 71 -5.67 -9.07 -8.99
C CYS A 71 -5.84 -8.09 -10.15
N GLY A 72 -5.15 -8.30 -11.26
CA GLY A 72 -5.43 -7.55 -12.48
C GLY A 72 -6.85 -7.75 -13.02
N LYS A 73 -7.42 -8.95 -12.85
CA LYS A 73 -8.78 -9.28 -13.29
C LYS A 73 -9.85 -8.75 -12.32
N GLU A 74 -9.59 -8.90 -11.02
CA GLU A 74 -10.58 -8.61 -9.98
C GLU A 74 -10.59 -7.12 -9.57
N ALA A 75 -9.42 -6.51 -9.44
CA ALA A 75 -9.25 -5.15 -8.93
C ALA A 75 -8.78 -4.15 -9.99
N GLY A 76 -8.40 -4.65 -11.18
CA GLY A 76 -8.12 -3.86 -12.36
C GLY A 76 -6.63 -3.67 -12.65
N TYR A 77 -6.35 -3.06 -13.82
CA TYR A 77 -5.00 -2.92 -14.36
C TYR A 77 -4.04 -2.14 -13.44
N LEU A 78 -4.52 -1.04 -12.82
CA LEU A 78 -3.68 -0.21 -11.97
C LEU A 78 -3.15 -0.98 -10.74
N ILE A 79 -3.97 -1.83 -10.11
CA ILE A 79 -3.55 -2.66 -8.98
C ILE A 79 -2.45 -3.64 -9.40
N LYS A 80 -2.63 -4.29 -10.56
CA LYS A 80 -1.64 -5.20 -11.12
C LYS A 80 -0.30 -4.50 -11.40
N GLU A 81 -0.33 -3.32 -12.00
CA GLU A 81 0.91 -2.58 -12.29
C GLU A 81 1.58 -2.05 -11.03
N SER A 82 0.81 -1.60 -10.02
CA SER A 82 1.36 -1.23 -8.72
C SER A 82 2.07 -2.40 -8.04
N LEU A 83 1.45 -3.59 -8.01
CA LEU A 83 2.08 -4.81 -7.48
C LEU A 83 3.41 -5.14 -8.18
N LYS A 84 3.42 -5.09 -9.52
CA LYS A 84 4.64 -5.34 -10.31
C LYS A 84 5.72 -4.29 -10.02
N ASN A 85 5.35 -3.02 -9.93
CA ASN A 85 6.29 -1.95 -9.63
C ASN A 85 6.91 -2.12 -8.24
N ILE A 86 6.11 -2.46 -7.22
CA ILE A 86 6.60 -2.75 -5.87
C ILE A 86 7.58 -3.92 -5.89
N GLN A 87 7.26 -5.00 -6.60
CA GLN A 87 8.17 -6.15 -6.76
C GLN A 87 9.48 -5.77 -7.43
N PHE A 88 9.43 -4.93 -8.47
CA PHE A 88 10.62 -4.41 -9.14
C PHE A 88 11.47 -3.52 -8.24
N LEU A 89 10.87 -2.64 -7.45
CA LEU A 89 11.59 -1.78 -6.49
C LEU A 89 12.26 -2.60 -5.39
N LYS A 90 11.59 -3.63 -4.86
CA LYS A 90 12.19 -4.55 -3.88
C LYS A 90 13.44 -5.22 -4.44
N MET A 91 13.36 -5.70 -5.69
CA MET A 91 14.50 -6.32 -6.37
C MET A 91 15.68 -5.33 -6.54
N GLN A 92 15.40 -4.05 -6.85
CA GLN A 92 16.45 -3.02 -6.92
C GLN A 92 17.16 -2.80 -5.57
N ILE A 93 16.41 -2.81 -4.47
CA ILE A 93 17.00 -2.69 -3.12
C ILE A 93 17.88 -3.91 -2.81
N GLU A 94 17.42 -5.13 -3.12
CA GLU A 94 18.16 -6.37 -2.89
C GLU A 94 19.47 -6.44 -3.69
N GLN A 95 19.47 -5.87 -4.89
CA GLN A 95 20.65 -5.79 -5.76
C GLN A 95 21.62 -4.65 -5.38
N GLY A 96 21.45 -4.05 -4.20
CA GLY A 96 22.34 -3.00 -3.70
C GLY A 96 22.04 -1.60 -4.22
N GLY A 97 20.90 -1.41 -4.90
CA GLY A 97 20.49 -0.09 -5.42
C GLY A 97 20.43 0.99 -4.33
N SER A 98 20.62 2.24 -4.76
CA SER A 98 20.55 3.42 -3.90
C SER A 98 19.14 3.57 -3.32
N ILE A 99 19.05 3.61 -1.99
CA ILE A 99 17.79 3.81 -1.27
C ILE A 99 17.17 5.14 -1.63
N ILE A 100 18.01 6.18 -1.78
CA ILE A 100 17.56 7.51 -2.16
C ILE A 100 16.88 7.47 -3.52
N ASP A 101 17.41 6.69 -4.47
CA ASP A 101 16.82 6.56 -5.80
C ASP A 101 15.56 5.71 -5.79
N VAL A 102 15.49 4.67 -4.96
CA VAL A 102 14.27 3.88 -4.79
C VAL A 102 13.18 4.71 -4.11
N MET A 103 13.52 5.51 -3.10
CA MET A 103 12.58 6.44 -2.50
C MET A 103 12.14 7.49 -3.50
N LYS A 104 13.06 8.11 -4.26
CA LYS A 104 12.69 9.04 -5.33
C LYS A 104 11.74 8.39 -6.31
N LYS A 105 11.94 7.12 -6.69
CA LYS A 105 10.99 6.40 -7.57
C LYS A 105 9.63 6.14 -6.90
N LEU A 106 9.58 5.81 -5.61
CA LEU A 106 8.34 5.73 -4.84
C LEU A 106 7.60 7.07 -4.85
N ILE A 107 8.35 8.16 -4.70
CA ILE A 107 7.85 9.53 -4.67
C ILE A 107 7.45 10.01 -6.07
N ASP A 108 8.22 9.72 -7.12
CA ASP A 108 7.93 10.12 -8.51
C ASP A 108 6.73 9.32 -9.06
N PHE A 109 6.50 8.12 -8.53
CA PHE A 109 5.25 7.40 -8.73
C PHE A 109 4.05 8.15 -8.12
N GLU A 110 4.24 9.07 -7.15
CA GLU A 110 3.19 9.96 -6.62
C GLU A 110 2.70 11.04 -7.62
N GLU A 111 3.47 11.41 -8.64
CA GLU A 111 2.97 12.36 -9.67
C GLU A 111 2.00 11.69 -10.65
N SER A 112 1.90 10.35 -10.64
CA SER A 112 0.97 9.60 -11.49
C SER A 112 -0.13 8.92 -10.70
N VAL A 113 0.18 7.94 -9.85
CA VAL A 113 -0.75 7.21 -8.94
C VAL A 113 0.11 6.43 -7.92
N SER A 114 0.39 6.98 -6.73
CA SER A 114 1.07 6.18 -5.68
C SER A 114 0.17 5.04 -5.19
N GLU A 115 0.75 4.02 -4.55
CA GLU A 115 -0.02 2.92 -3.96
C GLU A 115 -1.00 3.44 -2.90
N GLU A 116 -0.51 4.32 -2.01
CA GLU A 116 -1.30 4.97 -0.96
C GLU A 116 -2.44 5.77 -1.57
N TYR A 117 -2.19 6.43 -2.72
CA TYR A 117 -3.23 7.16 -3.45
C TYR A 117 -4.27 6.20 -4.06
N LEU A 118 -3.83 5.05 -4.58
CA LEU A 118 -4.70 4.03 -5.15
C LEU A 118 -5.58 3.40 -4.07
N ILE A 119 -4.99 2.96 -2.94
CA ILE A 119 -5.74 2.45 -1.78
C ILE A 119 -6.68 3.52 -1.22
N MET A 120 -6.27 4.78 -1.13
CA MET A 120 -7.16 5.88 -0.72
C MET A 120 -8.39 5.99 -1.63
N ILE A 121 -8.20 5.95 -2.95
CA ILE A 121 -9.33 6.00 -3.91
C ILE A 121 -10.23 4.79 -3.71
N HIS A 122 -9.65 3.59 -3.64
CA HIS A 122 -10.41 2.37 -3.45
C HIS A 122 -11.18 2.38 -2.13
N GLY A 123 -10.57 2.78 -1.02
CA GLY A 123 -11.25 2.93 0.27
C GLY A 123 -12.39 3.96 0.23
N LYS A 124 -12.23 5.08 -0.48
CA LYS A 124 -13.31 6.06 -0.70
C LYS A 124 -14.46 5.50 -1.52
N VAL A 125 -14.17 4.70 -2.55
CA VAL A 125 -15.19 4.04 -3.38
C VAL A 125 -15.90 2.95 -2.56
N LEU A 126 -15.15 2.10 -1.86
CA LEU A 126 -15.67 1.06 -0.97
C LEU A 126 -16.60 1.67 0.08
N LYS A 127 -16.23 2.80 0.70
CA LYS A 127 -17.08 3.51 1.65
C LYS A 127 -18.46 3.86 1.07
N ARG A 128 -18.54 4.20 -0.23
CA ARG A 128 -19.82 4.56 -0.86
C ARG A 128 -20.65 3.34 -1.24
N SER A 129 -19.99 2.24 -1.61
CA SER A 129 -20.63 1.07 -2.21
C SER A 129 -20.92 -0.08 -1.25
N GLU A 130 -20.16 -0.18 -0.15
CA GLU A 130 -20.29 -1.22 0.88
C GLU A 130 -21.53 -1.01 1.76
N SER A 131 -22.27 -2.10 1.94
CA SER A 131 -23.51 -2.14 2.71
C SER A 131 -23.28 -2.33 4.21
N ASP A 132 -22.23 -3.07 4.60
CA ASP A 132 -21.91 -3.31 6.01
C ASP A 132 -21.32 -2.03 6.66
N PRO A 133 -21.95 -1.48 7.71
CA PRO A 133 -21.52 -0.21 8.32
C PRO A 133 -20.16 -0.31 9.02
N VAL A 134 -19.79 -1.48 9.54
CA VAL A 134 -18.49 -1.69 10.20
C VAL A 134 -17.38 -1.75 9.16
N VAL A 135 -17.57 -2.55 8.10
CA VAL A 135 -16.61 -2.62 6.98
C VAL A 135 -16.42 -1.24 6.36
N LYS A 136 -17.52 -0.50 6.18
CA LYS A 136 -17.53 0.86 5.63
C LYS A 136 -16.71 1.86 6.46
N GLU A 137 -16.77 1.78 7.78
CA GLU A 137 -15.97 2.66 8.65
C GLU A 137 -14.49 2.22 8.66
N ILE A 138 -14.20 0.91 8.62
CA ILE A 138 -12.83 0.39 8.52
C ILE A 138 -12.15 0.87 7.23
N VAL A 139 -12.77 0.71 6.06
CA VAL A 139 -12.18 1.15 4.78
C VAL A 139 -12.04 2.67 4.68
N LYS A 140 -12.87 3.42 5.41
CA LYS A 140 -12.72 4.87 5.57
C LYS A 140 -11.48 5.20 6.38
N TYR A 141 -11.24 4.51 7.50
CA TYR A 141 -10.01 4.71 8.29
C TYR A 141 -8.77 4.42 7.46
N ILE A 142 -8.74 3.30 6.73
CA ILE A 142 -7.65 2.98 5.81
C ILE A 142 -7.41 4.14 4.83
N ALA A 143 -8.46 4.65 4.17
CA ALA A 143 -8.31 5.76 3.22
C ALA A 143 -7.85 7.09 3.85
N ASP A 144 -8.16 7.32 5.13
CA ASP A 144 -7.68 8.50 5.85
C ASP A 144 -6.25 8.33 6.36
N ASP A 145 -5.83 7.10 6.68
CA ASP A 145 -4.46 6.70 7.01
C ASP A 145 -3.55 6.88 5.78
N GLU A 146 -3.96 6.38 4.62
CA GLU A 146 -3.19 6.55 3.37
C GLU A 146 -2.98 8.01 2.97
N ARG A 147 -3.96 8.88 3.25
CA ARG A 147 -3.79 10.33 3.03
C ARG A 147 -2.67 10.89 3.90
N ARG A 148 -2.52 10.40 5.14
CA ARG A 148 -1.43 10.80 6.02
C ARG A 148 -0.10 10.22 5.55
N HIS A 149 -0.07 8.97 5.07
CA HIS A 149 1.13 8.37 4.49
C HIS A 149 1.71 9.22 3.36
N ILE A 150 0.87 9.63 2.39
CA ILE A 150 1.26 10.53 1.30
C ILE A 150 1.87 11.84 1.85
N HIS A 151 1.28 12.42 2.90
CA HIS A 151 1.82 13.63 3.51
C HIS A 151 3.21 13.40 4.14
N LEU A 152 3.39 12.30 4.85
CA LEU A 152 4.65 11.93 5.49
C LEU A 152 5.74 11.61 4.47
N LEU A 153 5.40 10.87 3.40
CA LEU A 153 6.31 10.61 2.28
C LEU A 153 6.78 11.94 1.67
N LYS A 154 5.87 12.84 1.32
CA LYS A 154 6.21 14.19 0.81
C LYS A 154 7.08 15.01 1.75
N LEU A 155 6.84 14.91 3.06
CA LEU A 155 7.67 15.59 4.06
C LEU A 155 9.08 15.02 4.06
N SER A 156 9.21 13.69 3.97
CA SER A 156 10.49 13.01 3.88
C SER A 156 11.30 13.48 2.66
N CYS A 157 10.66 13.68 1.49
CA CYS A 157 11.31 14.21 0.29
C CYS A 157 11.96 15.57 0.51
N LYS A 158 11.30 16.45 1.29
CA LYS A 158 11.81 17.79 1.58
C LYS A 158 13.04 17.76 2.49
N LEU A 159 13.13 16.76 3.36
CA LEU A 159 14.32 16.53 4.17
C LEU A 159 15.48 16.06 3.29
N PHE A 160 15.23 15.18 2.32
CA PHE A 160 16.25 14.74 1.35
C PHE A 160 16.77 15.84 0.44
N LYS A 161 15.96 16.84 0.07
CA LYS A 161 16.41 17.96 -0.78
C LYS A 161 17.25 19.01 -0.04
N LYS A 162 17.38 18.91 1.29
CA LYS A 162 18.15 19.84 2.13
C LYS A 162 19.52 19.29 2.55
N VAL A 163 19.81 18.03 2.23
CA VAL A 163 21.12 17.39 2.37
C VAL A 163 21.78 17.39 0.99
#